data_AF-A0A7C2PHQ9-F1
#
_entry.id   AF-A0A7C2PHQ9-F1
#
_cell.length_a   1.000
_cell.length_b   1.000
_cell.length_c   1.000
_cell.angle_alpha   90.00
_cell.angle_beta   90.00
_cell.angle_gamma   90.00
#
_symmetry.space_group_name_H-M   'P 1'
#
loop_
_entity.id
_entity.type
_entity.pdbx_description
1 polymer ?
#
loop_
_entity_poly.entity_id
_entity_poly.type
_entity_poly.pdbx_seq_one_letter_code
_entity_poly.pdbx_strand_id
1 'polypeptide(L)'
;MDKEEIYEFIGELAIALYSKKIQISLSSLNSILKDKKCEYGNNKGLGQGVSAAYRHWEEKDPVIHHAIAYTYTNEGGGFAWDKPTQ
;
A
#
# COMPACT_ATOMS: atom_id res chain seq x y z
N MET A 1 -9.12 10.15 -9.31
CA MET A 1 -9.29 10.18 -7.85
C MET A 1 -8.44 11.30 -7.30
N ASP A 2 -8.91 11.95 -6.25
CA ASP A 2 -8.06 12.82 -5.45
C ASP A 2 -7.12 11.97 -4.56
N LYS A 3 -6.25 12.64 -3.80
CA LYS A 3 -5.25 11.95 -2.97
C LYS A 3 -5.88 11.17 -1.81
N GLU A 4 -6.97 11.67 -1.23
CA GLU A 4 -7.62 11.04 -0.09
C GLU A 4 -8.34 9.77 -0.53
N GLU A 5 -9.08 9.81 -1.64
CA GLU A 5 -9.71 8.64 -2.26
C GLU A 5 -8.70 7.53 -2.55
N ILE A 6 -7.48 7.90 -3.00
CA ILE A 6 -6.42 6.92 -3.23
C ILE A 6 -5.95 6.29 -1.92
N TYR A 7 -5.78 7.09 -0.86
CA TYR A 7 -5.37 6.57 0.44
C TYR A 7 -6.45 5.68 1.06
N GLU A 8 -7.72 6.04 0.89
CA GLU A 8 -8.84 5.20 1.30
C GLU A 8 -8.83 3.88 0.55
N PHE A 9 -8.70 3.91 -0.78
CA PHE A 9 -8.64 2.69 -1.58
C PHE A 9 -7.45 1.79 -1.21
N ILE A 10 -6.27 2.35 -0.95
CA ILE A 10 -5.11 1.58 -0.50
C ILE A 10 -5.39 0.92 0.85
N GLY A 11 -6.02 1.62 1.80
CA GLY A 11 -6.39 1.04 3.09
C GLY A 11 -7.44 -0.07 2.99
N GLU A 12 -8.51 0.18 2.24
CA GLU A 12 -9.59 -0.80 2.02
C GLU A 12 -9.10 -2.07 1.30
N LEU A 13 -8.23 -1.90 0.30
CA LEU A 13 -7.60 -3.02 -0.38
C LEU A 13 -6.69 -3.80 0.60
N ALA A 14 -5.91 -3.09 1.42
CA ALA A 14 -5.03 -3.72 2.38
C ALA A 14 -5.80 -4.56 3.39
N ILE A 15 -6.89 -4.06 3.98
CA ILE A 15 -7.67 -4.83 4.96
C ILE A 15 -8.35 -6.06 4.34
N ALA A 16 -8.84 -5.93 3.10
CA ALA A 16 -9.42 -7.05 2.37
C ALA A 16 -8.39 -8.17 2.14
N LEU A 17 -7.18 -7.82 1.69
CA LEU A 17 -6.08 -8.78 1.48
C LEU A 17 -5.55 -9.36 2.80
N TYR A 18 -5.42 -8.52 3.83
CA TYR A 18 -5.00 -8.91 5.17
C TYR A 18 -5.93 -9.96 5.78
N SER A 19 -7.25 -9.81 5.61
CA SER A 19 -8.24 -10.80 6.07
C SER A 19 -8.05 -12.20 5.48
N LYS A 20 -7.39 -12.28 4.32
CA LYS A 20 -7.06 -13.53 3.61
C LYS A 20 -5.59 -13.90 3.72
N LYS A 21 -4.79 -13.15 4.49
CA LYS A 21 -3.33 -13.30 4.63
C LYS A 21 -2.58 -13.25 3.30
N ILE A 22 -3.07 -12.43 2.36
CA ILE A 22 -2.46 -12.23 1.05
C ILE A 22 -1.53 -11.03 1.12
N GLN A 23 -0.32 -11.17 0.58
CA GLN A 23 0.62 -10.08 0.37
C GLN A 23 0.77 -9.84 -1.13
N ILE A 24 0.95 -8.58 -1.52
CA ILE A 24 1.20 -8.21 -2.91
C ILE A 24 2.40 -7.27 -2.99
N SER A 25 3.09 -7.30 -4.13
CA SER A 25 4.19 -6.36 -4.39
C SER A 25 3.65 -4.96 -4.68
N LEU A 26 4.48 -3.92 -4.44
CA LEU A 26 4.18 -2.56 -4.89
C LEU A 26 3.93 -2.50 -6.41
N SER A 27 4.64 -3.30 -7.21
CA SER A 27 4.42 -3.37 -8.66
C SER A 27 3.01 -3.90 -9.00
N SER A 28 2.51 -4.89 -8.25
CA SER A 28 1.13 -5.39 -8.39
C SER A 28 0.11 -4.33 -7.97
N LEU A 29 0.35 -3.61 -6.86
CA LEU A 29 -0.50 -2.50 -6.44
C LEU A 29 -0.55 -1.40 -7.52
N ASN A 30 0.60 -1.07 -8.14
CA ASN A 30 0.66 -0.07 -9.21
C ASN A 30 -0.20 -0.47 -10.41
N SER A 31 -0.18 -1.76 -10.80
CA SER A 31 -1.04 -2.27 -11.88
C SER A 31 -2.52 -2.14 -11.53
N ILE A 32 -2.94 -2.47 -10.31
CA ILE A 32 -4.33 -2.29 -9.85
C ILE A 32 -4.74 -0.81 -9.91
N LEU A 33 -3.86 0.09 -9.45
CA LEU A 33 -4.10 1.53 -9.51
C LEU A 33 -4.17 2.06 -10.95
N LYS A 34 -3.37 1.49 -11.86
CA LYS A 34 -3.41 1.80 -13.29
C LYS A 34 -4.74 1.42 -13.92
N ASP A 35 -5.29 0.25 -13.58
CA ASP A 35 -6.62 -0.17 -14.04
C ASP A 35 -7.71 0.79 -13.56
N LYS A 36 -7.50 1.42 -12.38
CA LYS A 36 -8.33 2.51 -11.85
C LYS A 36 -7.98 3.91 -12.37
N LYS A 37 -7.09 4.03 -13.36
CA LYS A 37 -6.59 5.31 -13.93
C LYS A 37 -5.96 6.26 -12.89
N CYS A 38 -5.31 5.70 -11.87
CA CYS A 38 -4.69 6.44 -10.75
C CYS A 38 -3.22 6.02 -10.54
N GLU A 39 -2.45 5.87 -11.63
CA GLU A 39 -1.07 5.38 -11.53
C GLU A 39 -0.13 6.39 -10.85
N TYR A 40 0.83 5.88 -10.08
CA TYR A 40 1.88 6.69 -9.47
C TYR A 40 3.13 6.82 -10.35
N GLY A 41 3.08 6.31 -11.58
CA GLY A 41 4.18 6.32 -12.56
C GLY A 41 5.34 5.40 -12.20
N ASN A 42 5.95 5.58 -11.01
CA ASN A 42 7.08 4.78 -10.54
C ASN A 42 6.88 4.21 -9.12
N ASN A 43 7.59 3.11 -8.82
CA ASN A 43 7.50 2.43 -7.53
C ASN A 43 7.95 3.31 -6.34
N LYS A 44 8.82 4.32 -6.58
CA LYS A 44 9.24 5.27 -5.55
C LYS A 44 8.11 6.20 -5.13
N GLY A 45 7.38 6.75 -6.11
CA GLY A 45 6.19 7.57 -5.88
C GLY A 45 5.07 6.75 -5.25
N LEU A 46 4.90 5.50 -5.68
CA LEU A 46 3.94 4.60 -5.04
C LEU A 46 4.30 4.28 -3.59
N GLY A 47 5.58 4.02 -3.29
CA GLY A 47 6.03 3.80 -1.91
C GLY A 47 5.75 5.01 -1.00
N GLN A 48 5.89 6.23 -1.52
CA GLN A 48 5.47 7.45 -0.82
C GLN A 48 3.95 7.53 -0.66
N GLY A 49 3.18 7.13 -1.68
CA GLY A 49 1.72 7.06 -1.62
C GLY A 49 1.22 6.07 -0.57
N VAL A 50 1.82 4.87 -0.50
CA VAL A 50 1.54 3.87 0.53
C VAL A 50 1.93 4.36 1.92
N SER A 51 3.08 5.04 2.06
CA SER A 51 3.49 5.64 3.33
C SER A 51 2.55 6.76 3.78
N ALA A 52 2.02 7.53 2.84
CA ALA A 52 1.02 8.56 3.13
C ALA A 52 -0.32 7.93 3.53
N ALA A 53 -0.76 6.87 2.84
CA ALA A 53 -1.95 6.11 3.22
C ALA A 53 -1.81 5.49 4.60
N TYR A 54 -0.64 4.92 4.93
CA TYR A 54 -0.34 4.41 6.27
C TYR A 54 -0.59 5.47 7.35
N ARG A 55 -0.04 6.69 7.18
CA ARG A 55 -0.21 7.79 8.12
C ARG A 55 -1.66 8.29 8.18
N HIS A 56 -2.33 8.34 7.03
CA HIS A 56 -3.74 8.72 6.96
C HIS A 56 -4.63 7.78 7.78
N TRP A 57 -4.34 6.48 7.75
CA TRP A 57 -5.10 5.48 8.50
C TRP A 57 -4.65 5.31 9.95
N GLU A 58 -3.42 5.68 10.31
CA GLU A 58 -2.91 5.61 11.70
C GLU A 58 -3.79 6.40 12.68
N GLU A 59 -4.30 7.56 12.26
CA GLU A 59 -5.19 8.39 13.09
C GLU A 59 -6.68 7.99 12.98
N LYS A 60 -7.06 7.24 11.93
CA LYS A 60 -8.47 6.94 11.58
C LYS A 60 -8.91 5.54 11.99
N ASP A 61 -8.11 4.52 11.67
CA ASP A 61 -8.35 3.13 12.04
C ASP A 61 -7.01 2.36 12.17
N PRO A 62 -6.60 2.02 13.40
CA PRO A 62 -5.30 1.40 13.62
C PRO A 62 -5.17 -0.01 13.04
N VAL A 63 -6.29 -0.70 12.78
CA VAL A 63 -6.27 -2.02 12.13
C VAL A 63 -5.87 -1.89 10.67
N ILE A 64 -6.35 -0.83 10.00
CA ILE A 64 -6.06 -0.60 8.58
C ILE A 64 -4.62 -0.15 8.38
N HIS A 65 -4.03 0.67 9.27
CA HIS A 65 -2.59 0.99 9.16
C HIS A 65 -1.73 -0.28 9.27
N HIS A 66 -2.10 -1.21 10.15
CA HIS A 66 -1.38 -2.47 10.31
C HIS A 66 -1.56 -3.39 9.09
N ALA A 67 -2.75 -3.40 8.50
CA ALA A 67 -3.02 -4.13 7.27
C ALA A 67 -2.18 -3.59 6.09
N ILE A 68 -2.06 -2.26 5.94
CA ILE A 68 -1.23 -1.61 4.92
C ILE A 68 0.22 -2.08 5.05
N ALA A 69 0.75 -2.05 6.27
CA ALA A 69 2.09 -2.53 6.55
C ALA A 69 2.23 -4.00 6.13
N TYR A 70 1.38 -4.90 6.65
CA TYR A 70 1.52 -6.33 6.38
C TYR A 70 1.38 -6.71 4.89
N THR A 71 0.53 -6.00 4.14
CA THR A 71 0.08 -6.43 2.82
C THR A 71 1.04 -6.04 1.70
N TYR A 72 1.64 -4.85 1.76
CA TYR A 72 2.42 -4.30 0.65
C TYR A 72 3.91 -4.53 0.85
N THR A 73 4.49 -5.31 -0.07
CA THR A 73 5.89 -5.73 -0.05
C THR A 73 6.69 -5.12 -1.18
N ASN A 74 8.01 -5.06 -1.01
CA ASN A 74 8.92 -4.73 -2.11
C ASN A 74 8.98 -5.89 -3.14
N GLU A 75 9.66 -5.69 -4.26
CA GLU A 75 9.77 -6.72 -5.32
C GLU A 75 10.46 -8.01 -4.85
N GLY A 76 11.21 -7.97 -3.75
CA GLY A 76 11.85 -9.14 -3.13
C GLY A 76 11.01 -9.84 -2.06
N GLY A 77 9.74 -9.43 -1.85
CA GLY A 77 8.88 -9.98 -0.79
C GLY A 77 9.25 -9.48 0.62
N GLY A 78 10.22 -8.58 0.75
CA GLY A 78 10.53 -7.91 1.99
C GLY A 78 9.48 -6.85 2.32
N PHE A 79 9.22 -6.65 3.60
CA PHE A 79 8.30 -5.59 4.03
C PHE A 79 8.87 -4.20 3.69
N ALA A 80 8.01 -3.22 3.48
CA ALA A 80 8.46 -1.85 3.16
C ALA A 80 9.32 -1.21 4.27
N TRP A 81 9.24 -1.70 5.52
CA TRP A 81 10.09 -1.28 6.64
C TRP A 81 11.28 -2.20 6.90
N ASP A 82 11.43 -3.30 6.15
CA ASP A 82 12.63 -4.12 6.26
C ASP A 82 13.80 -3.30 5.74
N LYS A 83 14.83 -3.14 6.58
CA LYS A 83 16.06 -2.50 6.14
C LYS A 83 16.64 -3.36 5.03
N PRO A 84 17.12 -2.78 3.91
CA PRO A 84 17.88 -3.55 2.95
C PRO A 84 19.07 -4.15 3.70
N THR A 85 19.11 -5.48 3.80
CA THR A 85 20.33 -6.18 4.21
C THR A 85 21.40 -5.79 3.21
N GLN A 86 22.42 -5.08 3.69
CA GLN A 86 23.60 -4.66 2.93
C GLN A 86 24.31 -5.85 2.28
#